data_AF-A0A3R6GMX7-F1
#
_entry.id   AF-A0A3R6GMX7-F1
#
_cell.length_a   1.000
_cell.length_b   1.000
_cell.length_c   1.000
_cell.angle_alpha   90.00
_cell.angle_beta   90.00
_cell.angle_gamma   90.00
#
_symmetry.space_group_name_H-M   'P 1'
#
loop_
_entity.id
_entity.type
_entity.pdbx_description
1 polymer ?
#
loop_
_entity_poly.entity_id
_entity_poly.type
_entity_poly.pdbx_seq_one_letter_code
_entity_poly.pdbx_strand_id
1 'polypeptide(L)'
;MLTFETVNELTLKVTCTGSDVLFTKAGAFIAGENAGGKNYKFEKVLLGPQNNIGQALLGQLARRVTGENLPLMKVTLNGDSVTYYANYGQHVVVYHLEQGETISVESENILAFSQDCDYSVRFIGVGVLSQKGLATSTLIARGKDAYVAVLCNGNPIVLSNVMSQDTLSVDPDAVVCWVGNGHCDPQVTADISWKTFIGQASGESYQFEWHGNCPVTVIIQPSERRGGISVSMD
;
A
#
# COMPACT_ATOMS: atom_id res chain seq x y z
N MET A 1 0.59 9.55 -20.39
CA MET A 1 1.36 10.04 -19.22
C MET A 1 0.36 10.34 -18.12
N LEU A 2 0.58 9.76 -16.94
CA LEU A 2 -0.20 10.03 -15.74
C LEU A 2 0.58 10.90 -14.75
N THR A 3 -0.12 11.82 -14.10
CA THR A 3 0.36 12.52 -12.91
C THR A 3 -0.66 12.39 -11.80
N PHE A 4 -0.16 12.19 -10.58
CA PHE A 4 -0.99 12.05 -9.38
C PHE A 4 -0.79 13.27 -8.50
N GLU A 5 -1.89 13.78 -7.95
CA GLU A 5 -1.88 14.91 -7.02
C GLU A 5 -2.89 14.64 -5.90
N THR A 6 -2.51 14.91 -4.65
CA THR A 6 -3.46 14.95 -3.54
C THR A 6 -4.21 16.29 -3.56
N VAL A 7 -5.53 16.24 -3.47
CA VAL A 7 -6.42 17.41 -3.38
C VAL A 7 -7.12 17.40 -2.03
N ASN A 8 -6.94 18.48 -1.26
CA ASN A 8 -7.54 18.68 0.06
C ASN A 8 -7.32 17.48 1.00
N GLU A 9 -6.15 16.85 0.93
CA GLU A 9 -5.72 15.68 1.73
C GLU A 9 -6.50 14.38 1.46
N LEU A 10 -7.75 14.42 1.02
CA LEU A 10 -8.66 13.26 1.05
C LEU A 10 -8.96 12.67 -0.33
N THR A 11 -8.46 13.29 -1.39
CA THR A 11 -8.78 12.92 -2.77
C THR A 11 -7.52 12.80 -3.61
N LEU A 12 -7.43 11.72 -4.37
CA LEU A 12 -6.47 11.59 -5.46
C LEU A 12 -7.05 12.20 -6.72
N LYS A 13 -6.35 13.17 -7.31
CA LYS A 13 -6.55 13.62 -8.68
C LYS A 13 -5.52 12.94 -9.57
N VAL A 14 -6.00 12.31 -10.64
CA VAL A 14 -5.17 11.73 -11.70
C VAL A 14 -5.39 12.54 -12.97
N THR A 15 -4.33 13.13 -13.49
CA THR A 15 -4.36 13.79 -14.80
C THR A 15 -3.70 12.87 -15.82
N CYS A 16 -4.39 12.60 -16.92
CA CYS A 16 -3.88 11.86 -18.06
C CYS A 16 -3.70 12.80 -19.25
N THR A 17 -2.53 12.72 -19.88
CA THR A 17 -2.25 13.33 -21.18
C THR A 17 -1.95 12.23 -22.19
N GLY A 18 -2.67 12.21 -23.30
CA GLY A 18 -2.68 11.10 -24.26
C GLY A 18 -3.37 9.85 -23.70
N SER A 19 -2.78 8.68 -23.91
CA SER A 19 -3.33 7.41 -23.41
C SER A 19 -2.43 6.80 -22.34
N ASP A 20 -3.05 6.15 -21.36
CA ASP A 20 -2.34 5.51 -20.26
C ASP A 20 -3.22 4.50 -19.50
N VAL A 21 -2.63 3.79 -18.55
CA VAL A 21 -3.32 2.85 -17.68
C VAL A 21 -3.05 3.17 -16.22
N LEU A 22 -4.14 3.23 -15.46
CA LEU A 22 -4.17 3.38 -14.01
C LEU A 22 -4.71 2.10 -13.38
N PHE A 23 -4.14 1.66 -12.27
CA PHE A 23 -4.75 0.67 -11.39
C PHE A 23 -5.27 1.36 -10.13
N THR A 24 -6.48 1.03 -9.69
CA THR A 24 -7.10 1.68 -8.52
C THR A 24 -7.95 0.71 -7.72
N LYS A 25 -8.18 1.00 -6.44
CA LYS A 25 -9.12 0.29 -5.58
C LYS A 25 -10.53 0.37 -6.17
N ALA A 26 -11.24 -0.75 -6.20
CA ALA A 26 -12.59 -0.82 -6.72
C ALA A 26 -13.54 0.02 -5.87
N GLY A 27 -14.42 0.76 -6.55
CA GLY A 27 -15.35 1.68 -5.90
C GLY A 27 -14.74 3.03 -5.49
N ALA A 28 -13.43 3.24 -5.71
CA ALA A 28 -12.79 4.49 -5.33
C ALA A 28 -13.06 5.66 -6.29
N PHE A 29 -13.48 5.41 -7.53
CA PHE A 29 -13.76 6.48 -8.50
C PHE A 29 -14.95 7.33 -8.06
N ILE A 30 -14.76 8.65 -7.99
CA ILE A 30 -15.80 9.59 -7.57
C ILE A 30 -16.21 10.61 -8.65
N ALA A 31 -15.30 11.00 -9.55
CA ALA A 31 -15.58 11.96 -10.62
C ALA A 31 -14.58 11.85 -11.77
N GLY A 32 -14.95 12.32 -12.95
CA GLY A 32 -14.03 12.44 -14.08
C GLY A 32 -14.51 13.43 -15.13
N GLU A 33 -13.57 14.11 -15.75
CA GLU A 33 -13.75 15.17 -16.74
C GLU A 33 -12.86 14.90 -17.95
N ASN A 34 -13.42 15.07 -19.15
CA ASN A 34 -12.67 15.00 -20.39
C ASN A 34 -13.42 15.77 -21.49
N ALA A 35 -12.71 16.15 -22.56
CA ALA A 35 -13.34 16.77 -23.72
C ALA A 35 -14.15 15.73 -24.52
N GLY A 36 -15.37 16.10 -24.92
CA GLY A 36 -16.23 15.27 -25.76
C GLY A 36 -16.80 14.04 -25.04
N GLY A 37 -16.83 12.90 -25.74
CA GLY A 37 -17.33 11.64 -25.18
C GLY A 37 -16.36 11.03 -24.19
N LYS A 38 -16.86 10.35 -23.15
CA LYS A 38 -16.06 9.70 -22.10
C LYS A 38 -14.93 8.84 -22.70
N ASN A 39 -13.67 9.14 -22.35
CA ASN A 39 -12.49 8.49 -22.91
C ASN A 39 -11.78 7.51 -21.95
N TYR A 40 -12.36 7.23 -20.78
CA TYR A 40 -11.83 6.28 -19.79
C TYR A 40 -12.79 5.12 -19.50
N LYS A 41 -12.25 3.91 -19.40
CA LYS A 41 -12.99 2.65 -19.21
C LYS A 41 -12.46 1.89 -18.00
N PHE A 42 -13.36 1.30 -17.22
CA PHE A 42 -13.04 0.53 -16.01
C PHE A 42 -13.24 -0.96 -16.25
N GLU A 43 -12.26 -1.77 -15.85
CA GLU A 43 -12.27 -3.23 -15.99
C GLU A 43 -11.80 -3.87 -14.69
N LYS A 44 -12.52 -4.90 -14.22
CA LYS A 44 -12.10 -5.65 -13.03
C LYS A 44 -10.81 -6.41 -13.32
N VAL A 45 -9.82 -6.30 -12.44
CA VAL A 45 -8.57 -7.05 -12.57
C VAL A 45 -8.75 -8.45 -12.00
N LEU A 46 -9.28 -9.35 -12.82
CA LEU A 46 -9.54 -10.75 -12.44
C LEU A 46 -8.27 -11.63 -12.43
N LEU A 47 -7.18 -11.20 -13.09
CA LEU A 47 -5.98 -12.01 -13.33
C LEU A 47 -4.65 -11.34 -12.96
N GLY A 48 -4.69 -10.23 -12.22
CA GLY A 48 -3.50 -9.41 -11.94
C GLY A 48 -3.07 -8.54 -13.14
N PRO A 49 -2.18 -7.56 -12.93
CA PRO A 49 -1.73 -6.65 -13.99
C PRO A 49 -0.85 -7.30 -15.08
N GLN A 50 -0.28 -8.48 -14.83
CA GLN A 50 0.67 -9.12 -15.74
C GLN A 50 -0.04 -9.96 -16.83
N ASN A 51 0.29 -9.70 -18.09
CA ASN A 51 -0.34 -10.26 -19.31
C ASN A 51 0.02 -11.73 -19.63
N ASN A 52 0.49 -12.54 -18.67
CA ASN A 52 0.85 -13.94 -18.93
C ASN A 52 -0.28 -14.91 -18.57
N ILE A 53 -0.99 -15.38 -19.60
CA ILE A 53 -2.12 -16.33 -19.50
C ILE A 53 -1.74 -17.63 -18.75
N GLY A 54 -0.47 -18.08 -18.82
CA GLY A 54 0.02 -19.26 -18.10
C GLY A 54 0.29 -19.06 -16.61
N GLN A 55 0.61 -17.83 -16.18
CA GLN A 55 0.76 -17.44 -14.77
C GLN A 55 -0.56 -16.98 -14.14
N ALA A 56 -1.55 -16.67 -14.97
CA ALA A 56 -2.85 -16.14 -14.57
C ALA A 56 -3.68 -17.12 -13.71
N LEU A 57 -3.51 -18.43 -13.92
CA LEU A 57 -4.10 -19.47 -13.08
C LEU A 57 -3.42 -19.59 -11.71
N LEU A 58 -2.10 -19.37 -11.64
CA LEU A 58 -1.38 -19.31 -10.37
C LEU A 58 -1.66 -18.02 -9.60
N GLY A 59 -1.92 -16.90 -10.30
CA GLY A 59 -2.33 -15.64 -9.67
C GLY A 59 -3.71 -15.68 -9.00
N GLN A 60 -4.68 -16.40 -9.57
CA GLN A 60 -5.98 -16.61 -8.92
C GLN A 60 -5.93 -17.57 -7.73
N LEU A 61 -5.07 -18.58 -7.80
CA LEU A 61 -4.85 -19.50 -6.68
C LEU A 61 -4.01 -18.85 -5.58
N ALA A 62 -3.00 -18.05 -5.92
CA ALA A 62 -2.25 -17.24 -4.96
C ALA A 62 -3.20 -16.31 -4.21
N ARG A 63 -4.11 -15.58 -4.86
CA ARG A 63 -5.09 -14.71 -4.17
C ARG A 63 -6.04 -15.45 -3.21
N ARG A 64 -6.48 -16.68 -3.56
CA ARG A 64 -7.31 -17.51 -2.68
C ARG A 64 -6.52 -18.11 -1.52
N VAL A 65 -5.23 -18.38 -1.72
CA VAL A 65 -4.32 -18.91 -0.69
C VAL A 65 -3.73 -17.77 0.17
N THR A 66 -3.65 -16.55 -0.36
CA THR A 66 -3.10 -15.37 0.33
C THR A 66 -4.15 -14.57 1.12
N GLY A 67 -5.42 -14.95 1.06
CA GLY A 67 -6.51 -14.26 1.79
C GLY A 67 -6.87 -12.87 1.25
N GLU A 68 -6.19 -12.39 0.20
CA GLU A 68 -6.39 -11.05 -0.32
C GLU A 68 -7.57 -10.96 -1.28
N ASN A 69 -8.63 -10.30 -0.81
CA ASN A 69 -9.65 -9.71 -1.65
C ASN A 69 -9.38 -8.21 -1.76
N LEU A 70 -8.26 -7.80 -2.36
CA LEU A 70 -8.07 -6.41 -2.77
C LEU A 70 -8.70 -6.24 -4.17
N PRO A 71 -9.94 -5.73 -4.28
CA PRO A 71 -10.57 -5.58 -5.59
C PRO A 71 -9.89 -4.42 -6.32
N LEU A 72 -8.93 -4.71 -7.21
CA LEU A 72 -8.34 -3.70 -8.09
C LEU A 72 -9.15 -3.57 -9.39
N MET A 73 -9.23 -2.34 -9.89
CA MET A 73 -9.78 -1.94 -11.17
C MET A 73 -8.67 -1.41 -12.06
N LYS A 74 -8.62 -1.89 -13.30
CA LYS A 74 -7.82 -1.30 -14.36
C LYS A 74 -8.66 -0.21 -15.02
N VAL A 75 -8.09 0.99 -15.13
CA VAL A 75 -8.68 2.12 -15.83
C VAL A 75 -7.82 2.39 -17.05
N THR A 76 -8.39 2.18 -18.23
CA THR A 76 -7.74 2.49 -19.50
C THR A 76 -8.21 3.87 -19.94
N LEU A 77 -7.28 4.83 -20.04
CA LEU A 77 -7.55 6.21 -20.46
C LEU A 77 -7.05 6.38 -21.90
N ASN A 78 -7.90 6.89 -22.79
CA ASN A 78 -7.64 6.98 -24.23
C ASN A 78 -7.70 8.44 -24.72
N GLY A 79 -7.08 9.34 -23.97
CA GLY A 79 -7.03 10.77 -24.28
C GLY A 79 -6.94 11.61 -23.01
N ASP A 80 -6.78 12.91 -23.23
CA ASP A 80 -6.66 13.88 -22.14
C ASP A 80 -7.89 13.82 -21.23
N SER A 81 -7.64 13.66 -19.93
CA SER A 81 -8.70 13.51 -18.93
C SER A 81 -8.18 13.80 -17.52
N VAL A 82 -9.10 14.17 -16.64
CA VAL A 82 -8.85 14.30 -15.21
C VAL A 82 -9.85 13.42 -14.47
N THR A 83 -9.37 12.52 -13.61
CA THR A 83 -10.22 11.64 -12.81
C THR A 83 -9.89 11.78 -11.32
N TYR A 84 -10.89 11.53 -10.48
CA TYR A 84 -10.80 11.70 -9.04
C TYR A 84 -11.17 10.41 -8.31
N TYR A 85 -10.40 10.08 -7.28
CA TYR A 85 -10.57 8.88 -6.47
C TYR A 85 -10.48 9.20 -4.99
N ALA A 86 -11.29 8.54 -4.17
CA ALA A 86 -11.27 8.64 -2.72
C ALA A 86 -11.71 7.32 -2.09
N ASN A 87 -11.37 7.13 -0.81
CA ASN A 87 -11.84 5.97 -0.04
C ASN A 87 -12.27 6.43 1.35
N TYR A 88 -13.58 6.48 1.61
CA TYR A 88 -14.17 6.80 2.92
C TYR A 88 -13.60 8.03 3.65
N GLY A 89 -13.13 9.05 2.92
CA GLY A 89 -12.54 10.25 3.53
C GLY A 89 -11.20 10.00 4.24
N GLN A 90 -10.49 8.93 3.90
CA GLN A 90 -9.11 8.69 4.37
C GLN A 90 -8.13 9.66 3.71
N HIS A 91 -7.03 9.95 4.41
CA HIS A 91 -5.96 10.79 3.89
C HIS A 91 -5.23 10.06 2.76
N VAL A 92 -4.97 10.77 1.66
CA VAL A 92 -4.32 10.27 0.45
C VAL A 92 -2.91 10.82 0.39
N VAL A 93 -1.94 9.91 0.41
CA VAL A 93 -0.53 10.25 0.18
C VAL A 93 -0.14 9.77 -1.21
N VAL A 94 0.35 10.70 -2.03
CA VAL A 94 0.94 10.39 -3.33
C VAL A 94 2.46 10.33 -3.17
N TYR A 95 3.04 9.24 -3.67
CA TYR A 95 4.49 9.05 -3.75
C TYR A 95 4.87 8.82 -5.21
N HIS A 96 5.84 9.60 -5.70
CA HIS A 96 6.47 9.40 -7.00
C HIS A 96 7.76 8.62 -6.76
N LEU A 97 7.83 7.40 -7.27
CA LEU A 97 8.97 6.51 -7.04
C LEU A 97 10.08 6.82 -8.03
N GLU A 98 11.31 6.89 -7.53
CA GLU A 98 12.50 6.93 -8.36
C GLU A 98 12.72 5.58 -9.05
N GLN A 99 13.40 5.56 -10.20
CA GLN A 99 13.60 4.32 -10.96
C GLN A 99 14.32 3.25 -10.14
N GLY A 100 13.70 2.08 -9.99
CA GLY A 100 14.20 0.96 -9.17
C GLY A 100 13.83 1.04 -7.69
N GLU A 101 13.28 2.16 -7.21
CA GLU A 101 12.75 2.30 -5.86
C GLU A 101 11.55 1.38 -5.67
N THR A 102 11.39 0.89 -4.44
CA THR A 102 10.35 -0.05 -4.06
C THR A 102 9.56 0.50 -2.90
N ILE A 103 8.24 0.50 -3.03
CA ILE A 103 7.31 0.72 -1.91
C ILE A 103 6.65 -0.61 -1.54
N SER A 104 6.74 -0.94 -0.26
CA SER A 104 6.01 -2.03 0.35
C SER A 104 4.88 -1.43 1.16
N VAL A 105 3.66 -1.82 0.83
CA VAL A 105 2.44 -1.22 1.34
C VAL A 105 1.49 -2.31 1.78
N GLU A 106 0.84 -2.10 2.90
CA GLU A 106 -0.24 -2.98 3.30
C GLU A 106 -1.38 -2.86 2.29
N SER A 107 -1.79 -3.99 1.73
CA SER A 107 -2.57 -3.97 0.49
C SER A 107 -3.89 -3.22 0.59
N GLU A 108 -4.54 -3.24 1.76
CA GLU A 108 -5.78 -2.49 1.98
C GLU A 108 -5.61 -0.96 1.86
N ASN A 109 -4.40 -0.45 2.10
CA ASN A 109 -4.05 0.96 2.02
C ASN A 109 -3.73 1.41 0.60
N ILE A 110 -3.68 0.53 -0.41
CA ILE A 110 -3.52 0.99 -1.79
C ILE A 110 -4.81 1.68 -2.26
N LEU A 111 -4.68 2.93 -2.69
CA LEU A 111 -5.71 3.64 -3.45
C LEU A 111 -5.52 3.45 -4.95
N ALA A 112 -4.30 3.70 -5.45
CA ALA A 112 -4.00 3.61 -6.88
C ALA A 112 -2.50 3.51 -7.17
N PHE A 113 -2.14 3.06 -8.36
CA PHE A 113 -0.77 3.12 -8.89
C PHE A 113 -0.78 3.16 -10.42
N SER A 114 0.25 3.76 -11.02
CA SER A 114 0.40 3.81 -12.48
C SER A 114 0.90 2.48 -13.05
N GLN A 115 0.73 2.27 -14.36
CA GLN A 115 1.24 1.08 -15.04
C GLN A 115 2.78 0.94 -15.05
N ASP A 116 3.49 2.03 -14.71
CA ASP A 116 4.95 2.06 -14.61
C ASP A 116 5.48 1.36 -13.35
N CYS A 117 4.58 0.93 -12.46
CA CYS A 117 4.89 0.13 -11.28
C CYS A 117 4.67 -1.37 -11.55
N ASP A 118 5.69 -2.19 -11.30
CA ASP A 118 5.57 -3.64 -11.27
C ASP A 118 5.00 -4.08 -9.91
N TYR A 119 3.79 -4.63 -9.94
CA TYR A 119 3.03 -5.03 -8.76
C TYR A 119 3.20 -6.51 -8.46
N SER A 120 3.57 -6.82 -7.22
CA SER A 120 3.59 -8.20 -6.69
C SER A 120 3.10 -8.23 -5.25
N VAL A 121 2.72 -9.40 -4.78
CA VAL A 121 2.27 -9.61 -3.40
C VAL A 121 3.21 -10.60 -2.72
N ARG A 122 3.63 -10.27 -1.51
CA ARG A 122 4.43 -11.16 -0.67
C ARG A 122 3.90 -11.18 0.76
N PHE A 123 4.16 -12.27 1.45
CA PHE A 123 3.95 -12.36 2.88
C PHE A 123 5.24 -12.04 3.60
N ILE A 124 5.17 -11.09 4.53
CA ILE A 124 6.27 -10.79 5.44
C ILE A 124 6.15 -11.78 6.59
N GLY A 125 6.87 -12.90 6.45
CA GLY A 125 6.82 -14.06 7.35
C GLY A 125 7.52 -13.83 8.68
N VAL A 126 7.25 -12.71 9.35
CA VAL A 126 7.89 -12.39 10.62
C VAL A 126 6.92 -12.72 11.77
N GLY A 127 7.44 -13.50 12.73
CA GLY A 127 6.68 -14.29 13.69
C GLY A 127 5.46 -13.61 14.32
N VAL A 128 4.35 -14.35 14.38
CA VAL A 128 3.09 -14.04 15.10
C VAL A 128 2.15 -13.04 14.40
N LEU A 129 2.61 -12.13 13.52
CA LEU A 129 1.71 -11.24 12.77
C LEU A 129 0.91 -11.90 11.63
N SER A 130 1.18 -13.18 11.34
CA SER A 130 0.39 -13.98 10.39
C SER A 130 -1.00 -14.36 10.90
N GLN A 131 -1.35 -14.07 12.17
CA GLN A 131 -2.69 -14.38 12.69
C GLN A 131 -3.82 -13.57 12.02
N LYS A 132 -3.50 -12.42 11.40
CA LYS A 132 -4.47 -11.60 10.63
C LYS A 132 -4.42 -11.84 9.11
N GLY A 133 -3.46 -12.62 8.59
CA GLY A 133 -3.34 -12.92 7.16
C GLY A 133 -3.05 -11.70 6.27
N LEU A 134 -2.45 -10.64 6.80
CA LEU A 134 -2.17 -9.41 6.05
C LEU A 134 -1.04 -9.64 5.06
N ALA A 135 -1.37 -9.58 3.78
CA ALA A 135 -0.41 -9.64 2.70
C ALA A 135 0.11 -8.23 2.37
N THR A 136 1.39 -8.17 2.04
CA THR A 136 2.08 -6.92 1.68
C THR A 136 2.18 -6.84 0.17
N SER A 137 1.61 -5.78 -0.38
CA SER A 137 1.79 -5.44 -1.77
C SER A 137 3.11 -4.72 -1.97
N THR A 138 3.80 -5.06 -3.04
CA THR A 138 5.08 -4.50 -3.45
C THR A 138 4.91 -3.83 -4.80
N LEU A 139 5.30 -2.56 -4.90
CA LEU A 139 5.32 -1.82 -6.16
C LEU A 139 6.75 -1.36 -6.42
N ILE A 140 7.32 -1.80 -7.54
CA ILE A 140 8.67 -1.44 -7.96
C ILE A 140 8.58 -0.51 -9.17
N ALA A 141 9.23 0.64 -9.10
CA ALA A 141 9.28 1.57 -10.22
C ALA A 141 10.10 1.00 -11.39
N ARG A 142 9.43 0.79 -12.53
CA ARG A 142 10.06 0.36 -13.79
C ARG A 142 10.07 1.46 -14.85
N GLY A 143 9.11 2.37 -14.80
CA GLY A 143 9.02 3.54 -15.67
C GLY A 143 9.24 4.85 -14.93
N LYS A 144 9.27 5.94 -15.70
CA LYS A 144 9.54 7.30 -15.19
C LYS A 144 8.33 7.93 -14.49
N ASP A 145 7.12 7.48 -14.81
CA ASP A 145 5.87 8.01 -14.26
C ASP A 145 5.30 7.00 -13.25
N ALA A 146 6.17 6.41 -12.41
CA ALA A 146 5.83 5.44 -11.38
C ALA A 146 5.24 6.14 -10.15
N TYR A 147 3.91 6.28 -10.12
CA TYR A 147 3.18 6.89 -9.01
C TYR A 147 2.44 5.82 -8.22
N VAL A 148 2.40 6.01 -6.89
CA VAL A 148 1.61 5.21 -5.97
C VAL A 148 0.84 6.15 -5.04
N ALA A 149 -0.46 5.91 -4.89
CA ALA A 149 -1.32 6.60 -3.94
C ALA A 149 -1.73 5.62 -2.84
N VAL A 150 -1.44 5.98 -1.59
CA VAL A 150 -1.76 5.19 -0.39
C VAL A 150 -2.74 5.92 0.51
N LEU A 151 -3.47 5.16 1.32
CA LEU A 151 -4.52 5.60 2.23
C LEU A 151 -4.01 5.55 3.67
N CYS A 152 -4.23 6.62 4.41
CA CYS A 152 -3.93 6.71 5.84
C CYS A 152 -5.19 7.08 6.61
N ASN A 153 -5.40 6.46 7.77
CA ASN A 153 -6.41 6.91 8.72
C ASN A 153 -5.89 8.10 9.52
N GLY A 154 -6.39 9.30 9.21
CA GLY A 154 -5.87 10.55 9.76
C GLY A 154 -4.60 11.02 9.04
N ASN A 155 -3.98 12.06 9.57
CA ASN A 155 -2.85 12.72 8.91
C ASN A 155 -1.55 11.95 9.09
N PRO A 156 -0.89 11.52 8.01
CA PRO A 156 0.26 10.63 8.06
C PRO A 156 1.44 11.27 8.77
N ILE A 157 2.24 10.43 9.43
CA ILE A 157 3.57 10.79 9.94
C ILE A 157 4.61 10.06 9.09
N VAL A 158 5.62 10.79 8.64
CA VAL A 158 6.72 10.26 7.84
C VAL A 158 7.97 10.21 8.70
N LEU A 159 8.56 9.02 8.83
CA LEU A 159 9.82 8.77 9.52
C LEU A 159 10.85 8.32 8.48
N SER A 160 12.07 8.82 8.55
CA SER A 160 13.13 8.40 7.61
C SER A 160 14.46 8.33 8.31
N ASN A 161 15.16 7.21 8.14
CA ASN A 161 16.55 7.05 8.59
C ASN A 161 17.55 7.09 7.43
N VAL A 162 17.10 7.44 6.21
CA VAL A 162 17.95 7.48 5.01
C VAL A 162 19.19 8.37 5.22
N MET A 163 19.02 9.47 5.96
CA MET A 163 20.12 10.39 6.27
C MET A 163 20.76 10.14 7.64
N SER A 164 19.98 9.83 8.67
CA SER A 164 20.51 9.72 10.04
C SER A 164 21.11 8.37 10.37
N GLN A 165 20.70 7.32 9.65
CA GLN A 165 21.02 5.92 9.98
C GLN A 165 20.58 5.52 11.40
N ASP A 166 19.60 6.22 11.96
CA ASP A 166 19.00 5.83 13.23
C ASP A 166 18.17 4.55 13.09
N THR A 167 17.90 3.89 14.21
CA THR A 167 16.91 2.81 14.24
C THR A 167 15.52 3.42 14.31
N LEU A 168 14.65 3.03 13.36
CA LEU A 168 13.22 3.34 13.44
C LEU A 168 12.52 2.16 14.10
N SER A 169 11.75 2.42 15.15
CA SER A 169 10.83 1.44 15.75
C SER A 169 9.40 1.96 15.64
N VAL A 170 8.49 1.11 15.17
CA VAL A 170 7.11 1.48 14.87
C VAL A 170 6.16 0.34 15.24
N ASP A 171 4.99 0.68 15.78
CA ASP A 171 3.89 -0.27 15.95
C ASP A 171 3.43 -0.81 14.57
N PRO A 172 3.48 -2.14 14.33
CA PRO A 172 3.00 -2.75 13.09
C PRO A 172 1.57 -2.35 12.70
N ASP A 173 0.64 -2.19 13.66
CA ASP A 173 -0.76 -1.86 13.38
C ASP A 173 -0.94 -0.38 12.94
N ALA A 174 0.08 0.47 13.11
CA ALA A 174 0.12 1.85 12.66
C ALA A 174 0.86 2.05 11.31
N VAL A 175 1.57 1.03 10.82
CA VAL A 175 2.31 1.12 9.54
C VAL A 175 1.34 1.12 8.36
N VAL A 176 1.59 2.02 7.41
CA VAL A 176 0.87 2.08 6.11
C VAL A 176 1.76 1.51 5.01
N CYS A 177 2.98 2.05 4.90
CA CYS A 177 3.97 1.60 3.93
C CYS A 177 5.38 1.99 4.33
N TRP A 178 6.36 1.43 3.63
CA TRP A 178 7.74 1.85 3.68
C TRP A 178 8.38 1.80 2.29
N VAL A 179 9.36 2.67 2.08
CA VAL A 179 10.00 2.92 0.79
C VAL A 179 11.51 2.83 0.94
N GLY A 180 12.16 2.13 0.00
CA GLY A 180 13.61 2.04 -0.06
C GLY A 180 14.12 1.31 -1.29
N ASN A 181 15.43 1.06 -1.30
CA ASN A 181 16.09 0.28 -2.35
C ASN A 181 15.91 -1.22 -2.09
N GLY A 182 14.90 -1.80 -2.73
CA GLY A 182 14.46 -3.18 -2.51
C GLY A 182 13.37 -3.27 -1.44
N HIS A 183 13.12 -4.48 -0.93
CA HIS A 183 11.97 -4.71 -0.04
C HIS A 183 12.05 -4.01 1.32
N CYS A 184 13.26 -3.76 1.83
CA CYS A 184 13.52 -3.13 3.14
C CYS A 184 12.59 -3.66 4.24
N ASP A 185 12.43 -4.98 4.35
CA ASP A 185 11.53 -5.59 5.33
C ASP A 185 11.98 -5.31 6.77
N PRO A 186 11.06 -4.93 7.69
CA PRO A 186 11.40 -4.73 9.08
C PRO A 186 11.76 -6.04 9.77
N GLN A 187 12.58 -5.94 10.82
CA GLN A 187 12.71 -7.02 11.80
C GLN A 187 11.57 -6.90 12.82
N VAL A 188 10.98 -8.02 13.25
CA VAL A 188 10.05 -8.02 14.38
C VAL A 188 10.85 -8.33 15.63
N THR A 189 10.93 -7.35 16.51
CA THR A 189 11.47 -7.52 17.83
C THR A 189 10.30 -7.71 18.80
N ALA A 190 10.29 -8.84 19.51
CA ALA A 190 9.41 -9.07 20.63
C ALA A 190 10.18 -8.73 21.89
N ASP A 191 9.68 -7.82 22.72
CA ASP A 191 10.32 -7.54 23.99
C ASP A 191 10.11 -8.73 24.95
N ILE A 192 11.14 -9.57 25.11
CA ILE A 192 11.12 -10.79 25.94
C ILE A 192 11.10 -10.46 27.45
N SER A 193 11.00 -9.18 27.82
CA SER A 193 10.95 -8.66 29.19
C SER A 193 9.68 -9.06 29.98
N TRP A 194 8.81 -9.89 29.39
CA TRP A 194 7.52 -10.31 29.94
C TRP A 194 7.47 -11.68 30.63
N LYS A 195 8.60 -12.37 30.83
CA LYS A 195 8.61 -13.51 31.77
C LYS A 195 8.20 -13.11 33.22
N THR A 196 7.97 -11.83 33.49
CA THR A 196 7.61 -11.28 34.80
C THR A 196 6.17 -10.75 34.91
N PHE A 197 5.37 -10.65 33.83
CA PHE A 197 4.02 -10.07 33.91
C PHE A 197 2.93 -11.03 33.39
N ILE A 198 2.58 -12.00 34.24
CA ILE A 198 1.34 -12.78 34.09
C ILE A 198 0.19 -11.89 34.56
N GLY A 199 -0.68 -11.43 33.64
CA GLY A 199 -2.01 -10.90 33.99
C GLY A 199 -2.45 -9.56 33.39
N GLN A 200 -1.62 -8.86 32.61
CA GLN A 200 -2.05 -7.66 31.87
C GLN A 200 -1.50 -7.69 30.44
N ALA A 201 -2.35 -8.07 29.47
CA ALA A 201 -2.00 -8.02 28.05
C ALA A 201 -2.18 -6.57 27.55
N SER A 202 -1.09 -5.79 27.57
CA SER A 202 -1.04 -4.39 27.09
C SER A 202 -1.23 -4.24 25.57
N GLY A 203 -1.29 -5.33 24.78
CA GLY A 203 -1.42 -5.26 23.32
C GLY A 203 -0.13 -4.92 22.56
N GLU A 204 0.84 -4.29 23.22
CA GLU A 204 2.12 -3.80 22.64
C GLU A 204 3.21 -4.89 22.51
N SER A 205 2.85 -6.12 22.16
CA SER A 205 3.76 -7.27 22.28
C SER A 205 4.88 -7.33 21.23
N TYR A 206 4.84 -6.50 20.18
CA TYR A 206 5.75 -6.55 19.03
C TYR A 206 5.96 -5.18 18.38
N GLN A 207 7.15 -4.94 17.86
CA GLN A 207 7.50 -3.73 17.10
C GLN A 207 8.18 -4.09 15.78
N PHE A 208 7.96 -3.27 14.75
CA PHE A 208 8.74 -3.30 13.53
C PHE A 208 9.96 -2.38 13.68
N GLU A 209 11.14 -2.94 13.45
CA GLU A 209 12.40 -2.23 13.54
C GLU A 209 13.15 -2.22 12.21
N TRP A 210 13.62 -1.04 11.83
CA TRP A 210 14.59 -0.83 10.76
C TRP A 210 15.86 -0.27 11.36
N HIS A 211 16.90 -1.09 11.44
CA HIS A 211 18.20 -0.67 11.94
C HIS A 211 18.92 0.25 10.94
N GLY A 212 19.95 0.96 11.41
CA GLY A 212 20.69 1.95 10.62
C GLY A 212 21.38 1.45 9.34
N ASN A 213 21.54 0.13 9.19
CA ASN A 213 22.05 -0.49 7.97
C ASN A 213 20.95 -0.73 6.91
N CYS A 214 19.69 -0.40 7.22
CA CYS A 214 18.54 -0.45 6.32
C CYS A 214 17.97 0.97 6.16
N PRO A 215 18.50 1.76 5.20
CA PRO A 215 17.93 3.06 4.84
C PRO A 215 16.51 2.91 4.31
N VAL A 216 15.55 3.57 4.95
CA VAL A 216 14.13 3.46 4.66
C VAL A 216 13.40 4.75 5.03
N THR A 217 12.32 5.03 4.32
CA THR A 217 11.30 6.00 4.72
C THR A 217 10.00 5.25 5.02
N VAL A 218 9.47 5.39 6.22
CA VAL A 218 8.26 4.72 6.70
C VAL A 218 7.14 5.74 6.85
N ILE A 219 5.96 5.40 6.33
CA ILE A 219 4.74 6.19 6.51
C ILE A 219 3.83 5.44 7.47
N ILE A 220 3.43 6.14 8.52
CA ILE A 220 2.54 5.62 9.55
C ILE A 220 1.28 6.48 9.61
N GLN A 221 0.19 5.87 10.06
CA GLN A 221 -1.05 6.58 10.35
C GLN A 221 -1.15 6.85 11.86
N PRO A 222 -1.69 8.00 12.28
CA PRO A 222 -1.93 8.34 13.69
C PRO A 222 -3.20 7.64 14.20
N SER A 223 -3.35 6.36 13.87
CA SER A 223 -4.47 5.51 14.25
C SER A 223 -3.98 4.07 14.20
N GLU A 224 -3.98 3.41 15.34
CA GLU A 224 -3.87 1.97 15.37
C GLU A 224 -5.12 1.37 14.74
N ARG A 225 -4.96 0.26 14.03
CA ARG A 225 -6.10 -0.54 13.63
C ARG A 225 -6.72 -1.14 14.89
N ARG A 226 -8.06 -1.20 14.96
CA ARG A 226 -8.75 -1.95 16.03
C ARG A 226 -8.49 -3.44 15.85
N GLY A 227 -7.32 -3.88 16.29
CA GLY A 227 -6.82 -5.24 16.27
C GLY A 227 -6.62 -5.76 17.69
N GLY A 228 -7.45 -5.34 18.64
CA GLY A 228 -7.49 -5.98 19.95
C GLY A 228 -8.02 -7.39 19.79
N ILE A 229 -7.23 -8.38 20.21
CA ILE A 229 -7.77 -9.71 20.49
C ILE A 229 -8.84 -9.49 21.57
N SER A 230 -10.13 -9.58 21.23
CA SER A 230 -11.15 -9.77 22.25
C SER A 230 -11.02 -11.20 22.76
N VAL A 231 -10.14 -11.42 23.73
CA VAL A 231 -10.24 -12.64 24.54
C VAL A 231 -11.43 -12.41 25.46
N SER A 232 -12.64 -12.66 24.96
CA SER A 232 -13.76 -12.94 25.86
C SER A 232 -13.43 -14.27 26.53
N MET A 233 -12.96 -14.21 27.77
CA MET A 233 -12.99 -15.36 28.66
C MET A 233 -14.44 -15.53 29.09
N ASP A 234 -15.11 -16.56 28.58
CA ASP A 234 -16.24 -17.19 29.26
C ASP A 234 -15.72 -17.96 30.50
#